data_AF-A0A6N7WT73-F1
#
_entry.id   AF-A0A6N7WT73-F1
#
_cell.length_a   1.000
_cell.length_b   1.000
_cell.length_c   1.000
_cell.angle_alpha   90.00
_cell.angle_beta   90.00
_cell.angle_gamma   90.00
#
_symmetry.space_group_name_H-M   'P 1'
#
loop_
_entity.id
_entity.type
_entity.pdbx_description
1 polymer ?
#
loop_
_entity_poly.entity_id
_entity_poly.type
_entity_poly.pdbx_seq_one_letter_code
_entity_poly.pdbx_strand_id
1 'polypeptide(L)'
;MNFNTKSYPLDWIAGIEWDNIQETLKSGGDITKKCYASYDDWEDDCGHSEIDEAQYQLETILNDYFEFEKLPYSAVRWIEEVKIQKVSLDE
;
A
#
# COMPACT_ATOMS: atom_id res chain seq x y z
N MET A 1 1.84 -21.14 -1.01
CA MET A 1 2.66 -20.42 -0.02
C MET A 1 1.86 -19.21 0.42
N ASN A 2 1.90 -18.80 1.68
CA ASN A 2 1.22 -17.58 2.13
C ASN A 2 2.26 -16.46 2.24
N PHE A 3 1.90 -15.25 1.79
CA PHE A 3 2.72 -14.06 2.00
C PHE A 3 2.87 -13.77 3.50
N ASN A 4 4.10 -13.58 4.00
CA ASN A 4 4.36 -13.40 5.43
C ASN A 4 4.51 -11.91 5.79
N THR A 5 3.42 -11.31 6.22
CA THR A 5 3.40 -9.88 6.63
C THR A 5 4.11 -9.62 7.96
N LYS A 6 4.38 -10.64 8.78
CA LYS A 6 5.05 -10.48 10.10
C LYS A 6 6.51 -10.06 10.02
N SER A 7 7.10 -10.08 8.83
CA SER A 7 8.47 -9.63 8.59
C SER A 7 8.56 -8.12 8.35
N TYR A 8 7.42 -7.43 8.22
CA TYR A 8 7.37 -5.98 7.97
C TYR A 8 7.02 -5.24 9.27
N PRO A 9 7.69 -4.12 9.58
CA PRO A 9 7.43 -3.34 10.77
C PRO A 9 6.22 -2.42 10.57
N LEU A 10 5.06 -2.95 10.14
CA LEU A 10 3.89 -2.13 9.83
C LEU A 10 3.45 -1.34 11.06
N ASP A 11 3.46 -0.01 10.94
CA ASP A 11 2.75 0.86 11.86
C ASP A 11 1.23 0.73 11.68
N TRP A 12 0.49 1.48 12.49
CA TRP A 12 -0.95 1.38 12.52
C TRP A 12 -1.61 1.93 11.24
N ILE A 13 -1.03 2.95 10.59
CA ILE A 13 -1.51 3.53 9.33
C ILE A 13 -1.30 2.53 8.20
N ALA A 14 -0.05 2.06 8.02
CA ALA A 14 0.31 1.09 7.00
C ALA A 14 -0.46 -0.23 7.18
N GLY A 15 -0.71 -0.64 8.43
CA GLY A 15 -1.54 -1.80 8.75
C GLY A 15 -3.00 -1.65 8.30
N ILE A 16 -3.63 -0.50 8.58
CA ILE A 16 -5.02 -0.22 8.15
C ILE A 16 -5.11 -0.20 6.62
N GLU A 17 -4.18 0.49 5.96
CA GLU A 17 -4.19 0.60 4.50
C GLU A 17 -3.95 -0.74 3.81
N TRP A 18 -3.04 -1.55 4.36
CA TRP A 18 -2.85 -2.92 3.92
C TRP A 18 -4.16 -3.73 3.97
N ASP A 19 -4.87 -3.69 5.09
CA ASP A 19 -6.13 -4.42 5.25
C ASP A 19 -7.22 -3.92 4.27
N ASN A 20 -7.31 -2.60 4.07
CA ASN A 20 -8.23 -1.99 3.09
C ASN A 20 -7.94 -2.45 1.65
N ILE A 21 -6.66 -2.52 1.27
CA ILE A 21 -6.23 -3.00 -0.05
C ILE A 21 -6.57 -4.48 -0.22
N GLN A 22 -6.26 -5.31 0.79
CA GLN A 22 -6.57 -6.74 0.78
C GLN A 22 -8.07 -7.00 0.68
N GLU A 23 -8.90 -6.24 1.40
CA GLU A 23 -10.36 -6.32 1.30
C GLU A 23 -10.85 -5.93 -0.10
N THR A 24 -10.33 -4.82 -0.63
CA THR A 24 -10.67 -4.36 -1.99
C THR A 24 -10.35 -5.44 -3.02
N LEU A 25 -9.16 -6.05 -2.96
CA LEU A 25 -8.77 -7.16 -3.84
C LEU A 25 -9.68 -8.38 -3.68
N LYS A 26 -10.01 -8.79 -2.44
CA LYS A 26 -10.92 -9.92 -2.16
C LYS A 26 -12.32 -9.71 -2.72
N SER A 27 -12.80 -8.48 -2.74
CA SER A 27 -14.10 -8.10 -3.32
C SER A 27 -14.07 -7.96 -4.85
N GLY A 28 -12.90 -8.06 -5.50
CA GLY A 28 -12.72 -7.80 -6.93
C GLY A 28 -12.72 -6.32 -7.30
N GLY A 29 -12.47 -5.44 -6.33
CA GLY A 29 -12.39 -4.00 -6.53
C GLY A 29 -11.10 -3.54 -7.22
N ASP A 30 -11.12 -2.32 -7.74
CA ASP A 30 -9.98 -1.70 -8.41
C ASP A 30 -9.18 -0.84 -7.44
N ILE A 31 -8.05 -1.38 -6.97
CA ILE A 31 -7.15 -0.72 -6.01
C ILE A 31 -6.40 0.48 -6.61
N THR A 32 -6.44 0.68 -7.93
CA THR A 32 -5.76 1.82 -8.61
C THR A 32 -6.55 3.12 -8.57
N LYS A 33 -7.81 3.08 -8.12
CA LYS A 33 -8.70 4.25 -8.07
C LYS A 33 -8.60 5.06 -6.78
N LYS A 34 -7.80 4.60 -5.83
CA LYS A 34 -7.62 5.22 -4.51
C LYS A 34 -6.15 5.59 -4.31
N CYS A 35 -5.94 6.43 -3.31
CA CYS A 35 -4.65 6.70 -2.71
C CYS A 35 -4.68 6.16 -1.28
N TYR A 36 -3.50 5.91 -0.70
CA TYR A 36 -3.35 5.26 0.59
C TYR A 36 -2.30 5.98 1.42
N ALA A 37 -2.45 5.97 2.75
CA ALA A 37 -1.57 6.69 3.67
C ALA A 37 -1.40 8.17 3.25
N SER A 38 -2.51 8.80 2.88
CA SER A 38 -2.55 10.20 2.45
C SER A 38 -2.40 11.15 3.64
N TYR A 39 -1.70 12.27 3.47
CA TYR A 39 -1.72 13.34 4.48
C TYR A 39 -3.14 13.81 4.76
N ASP A 40 -3.97 14.01 3.74
CA ASP A 40 -5.38 14.45 3.90
C ASP A 40 -6.21 13.51 4.81
N ASP A 41 -5.86 12.23 4.88
CA ASP A 41 -6.60 11.23 5.66
C ASP A 41 -6.07 11.10 7.10
N TRP A 42 -4.82 11.48 7.35
CA TRP A 42 -4.10 11.13 8.59
C TRP A 42 -3.42 12.30 9.30
N GLU A 43 -3.29 13.47 8.68
CA GLU A 43 -2.55 14.62 9.26
C GLU A 43 -3.20 15.21 10.52
N ASP A 44 -4.51 15.01 10.70
CA ASP A 44 -5.25 15.39 11.92
C ASP A 44 -4.93 14.46 13.10
N ASP A 45 -4.55 13.22 12.83
CA ASP A 45 -4.31 12.18 13.84
C ASP A 45 -2.82 11.92 14.12
N CYS A 46 -1.93 12.23 13.16
CA CYS A 46 -0.50 11.90 13.20
C CYS A 46 0.39 12.99 12.57
N GLY A 47 1.65 13.03 12.98
CA GLY A 47 2.63 13.91 12.36
C GLY A 47 3.05 13.43 10.96
N HIS A 48 3.42 14.34 10.06
CA HIS A 48 3.84 13.98 8.69
C HIS A 48 4.99 12.97 8.67
N SER A 49 5.91 13.01 9.64
CA SER A 49 7.00 12.03 9.74
C SER A 49 6.52 10.60 10.00
N GLU A 50 5.41 10.43 10.74
CA GLU A 50 4.80 9.12 10.96
C GLU A 50 4.10 8.65 9.68
N ILE A 51 3.42 9.55 8.97
CA ILE A 51 2.76 9.23 7.71
C ILE A 51 3.80 8.89 6.62
N ASP A 52 4.93 9.59 6.57
CA ASP A 52 6.05 9.29 5.64
C ASP A 52 6.63 7.89 5.87
N GLU A 53 6.74 7.49 7.13
CA GLU A 53 7.19 6.15 7.52
C GLU A 53 6.16 5.10 7.09
N ALA A 54 4.87 5.34 7.37
CA ALA A 54 3.78 4.48 6.94
C ALA A 54 3.76 4.28 5.41
N GLN A 55 3.92 5.37 4.65
CA GLN A 55 3.98 5.32 3.19
C GLN A 55 5.15 4.47 2.69
N TYR A 56 6.33 4.60 3.31
CA TYR A 56 7.51 3.80 2.96
C TYR A 56 7.29 2.31 3.25
N GLN A 57 6.75 1.99 4.41
CA GLN A 57 6.44 0.62 4.80
C GLN A 57 5.38 0.01 3.87
N LEU A 58 4.34 0.77 3.55
CA LEU A 58 3.24 0.36 2.69
C LEU A 58 3.71 0.13 1.24
N GLU A 59 4.51 1.04 0.67
CA GLU A 59 5.15 0.86 -0.64
C GLU A 59 5.95 -0.44 -0.69
N THR A 60 6.76 -0.70 0.35
CA THR A 60 7.64 -1.89 0.41
C THR A 60 6.83 -3.17 0.44
N ILE A 61 5.90 -3.31 1.39
CA ILE A 61 5.11 -4.54 1.55
C ILE A 61 4.22 -4.82 0.34
N LEU A 62 3.65 -3.77 -0.28
CA LEU A 62 2.77 -3.93 -1.42
C LEU A 62 3.53 -4.43 -2.65
N ASN A 63 4.71 -3.85 -2.95
CA ASN A 63 5.49 -4.31 -4.08
C ASN A 63 5.98 -5.76 -3.91
N ASP A 64 6.44 -6.14 -2.70
CA ASP A 64 6.81 -7.53 -2.40
C ASP A 64 5.61 -8.48 -2.53
N TYR A 65 4.42 -8.04 -2.09
CA TYR A 65 3.19 -8.80 -2.23
C TYR A 65 2.76 -8.97 -3.69
N PHE A 66 2.81 -7.90 -4.48
CA PHE A 66 2.46 -7.93 -5.90
C PHE A 66 3.42 -8.84 -6.67
N GLU A 67 4.71 -8.81 -6.37
CA GLU A 67 5.68 -9.74 -6.96
C GLU A 67 5.38 -11.19 -6.56
N PHE A 68 5.15 -11.44 -5.26
CA PHE A 68 4.87 -12.77 -4.73
C PHE A 68 3.60 -13.40 -5.34
N GLU A 69 2.51 -12.64 -5.42
CA GLU A 69 1.25 -13.07 -6.01
C GLU A 69 1.22 -12.92 -7.55
N LYS A 70 2.28 -12.38 -8.16
CA LYS A 70 2.37 -12.07 -9.59
C LYS A 70 1.23 -11.19 -10.09
N LEU A 71 0.84 -10.21 -9.28
CA LEU A 71 -0.18 -9.24 -9.63
C LEU A 71 0.41 -8.14 -10.52
N PRO A 72 -0.31 -7.66 -11.54
CA PRO A 72 0.19 -6.64 -12.47
C PRO A 72 0.07 -5.23 -11.87
N TYR A 73 0.57 -5.03 -10.66
CA TYR A 73 0.51 -3.78 -9.91
C TYR A 73 1.87 -3.38 -9.36
N SER A 74 2.05 -2.08 -9.15
CA SER A 74 3.18 -1.50 -8.44
C SER A 74 2.66 -0.39 -7.53
N ALA A 75 3.15 -0.36 -6.29
CA ALA A 75 2.94 0.74 -5.37
C ALA A 75 4.07 1.76 -5.54
N VAL A 76 3.73 3.04 -5.56
CA VAL A 76 4.67 4.16 -5.70
C VAL A 76 4.33 5.21 -4.66
N ARG A 77 5.32 5.62 -3.88
CA ARG A 77 5.17 6.74 -2.95
C ARG A 77 5.29 8.08 -3.68
N TRP A 78 4.28 8.92 -3.51
CA TRP A 78 4.26 10.33 -3.89
C TRP A 78 4.52 11.20 -2.66
N ILE A 79 4.57 12.52 -2.83
CA ILE A 79 4.89 13.45 -1.73
C ILE A 79 3.91 13.32 -0.56
N GLU A 80 2.63 13.08 -0.87
CA GLU A 80 1.55 13.14 0.13
C GLU A 80 0.87 11.79 0.35
N GLU A 81 1.17 10.77 -0.45
CA GLU A 81 0.36 9.54 -0.52
C GLU A 81 1.09 8.37 -1.21
N VAL A 82 0.60 7.15 -1.05
CA VAL A 82 0.97 5.99 -1.87
C VAL A 82 -0.09 5.75 -2.94
N LYS A 83 0.34 5.60 -4.20
CA LYS A 83 -0.53 5.18 -5.32
C LYS A 83 -0.19 3.79 -5.79
N ILE A 84 -1.22 3.08 -6.22
CA ILE A 84 -1.08 1.78 -6.88
C ILE A 84 -1.41 1.96 -8.36
N GLN A 85 -0.50 1.56 -9.22
CA GLN A 85 -0.65 1.63 -10.66
C GLN A 85 -0.60 0.25 -11.28
N LYS A 86 -1.33 0.04 -12.39
CA LYS A 86 -1.18 -1.15 -13.21
C LYS A 86 0.16 -1.09 -13.93
N VAL A 87 0.93 -2.16 -13.83
CA VAL A 87 2.13 -2.33 -14.64
C VAL A 87 1.72 -3.07 -15.90
N SER A 88 1.91 -2.45 -17.06
CA SER A 88 1.84 -3.17 -18.31
C SER A 88 2.96 -4.19 -18.31
N LEU A 89 2.61 -5.48 -18.24
CA LEU A 89 3.51 -6.55 -18.64
C LEU A 89 3.62 -6.47 -20.17
N ASP A 90 4.38 -5.50 -20.67
CA ASP A 90 4.83 -5.58 -22.06
C ASP A 90 5.79 -6.78 -22.15
N GLU A 91 5.39 -7.70 -23.04
CA GLU A 91 5.87 -9.04 -23.41
C GLU A 91 7.36 -9.41 -23.18
#